data_AF-A0A7J8HUI1-F1
#
_entry.id   AF-A0A7J8HUI1-F1
#
_cell.length_a   1.000
_cell.length_b   1.000
_cell.length_c   1.000
_cell.angle_alpha   90.00
_cell.angle_beta   90.00
_cell.angle_gamma   90.00
#
_symmetry.space_group_name_H-M   'P 1'
#
loop_
_entity.id
_entity.type
_entity.pdbx_description
1 polymer ?
#
loop_
_entity_poly.entity_id
_entity_poly.type
_entity_poly.pdbx_seq_one_letter_code
_entity_poly.pdbx_strand_id
1 'polypeptide(L)'
;MERWARSQFGLWLLLLLLSPVPGRHKEPGSKWKVFIDQINRSLENYEPCSSQNCSCYHGVIEEDLTPFRGGISRKMMAEVVRRKLGTHYQIIKNRLYRENDCMFPSRCSGVEHFILEVIGHLPDMEMVINVRDYPQVPKWMEPAIPVFSFSKSRLCRLGKIYF
;
A
#
# COMPACT_ATOMS: atom_id res chain seq x y z
N MET A 1 82.14 34.48 11.66
CA MET A 1 81.89 33.11 12.16
C MET A 1 80.85 33.22 13.25
N GLU A 2 79.57 33.45 12.91
CA GLU A 2 78.67 32.49 12.25
C GLU A 2 78.61 31.14 12.96
N ARG A 3 77.39 30.62 13.07
CA ARG A 3 76.96 29.34 13.63
C ARG A 3 76.70 29.44 15.13
N TRP A 4 75.45 29.74 15.47
CA TRP A 4 74.68 29.10 16.56
C TRP A 4 73.33 29.77 16.85
N ALA A 5 72.92 30.78 16.05
CA ALA A 5 71.59 31.40 16.18
C ALA A 5 70.66 31.12 14.98
N ARG A 6 70.88 30.03 14.23
CA ARG A 6 70.03 29.65 13.08
C ARG A 6 69.27 28.33 13.27
N SER A 7 69.44 27.65 14.42
CA SER A 7 68.90 26.30 14.63
C SER A 7 67.72 26.21 15.59
N GLN A 8 66.98 27.31 15.82
CA GLN A 8 65.69 27.24 16.51
C GLN A 8 64.53 27.84 15.71
N PHE A 9 64.82 28.68 14.70
CA PHE A 9 63.77 29.25 13.84
C PHE A 9 63.26 28.30 12.75
N GLY A 10 64.04 27.29 12.34
CA GLY A 10 63.61 26.32 11.32
C GLY A 10 62.61 25.27 11.84
N LEU A 11 62.72 24.87 13.11
CA LEU A 11 61.84 23.86 13.72
C LEU A 11 60.47 24.44 14.12
N TRP A 12 60.42 25.71 14.50
CA TRP A 12 59.16 26.40 14.80
C TRP A 12 58.33 26.71 13.54
N LEU A 13 58.97 26.97 12.40
CA LEU A 13 58.25 27.18 11.13
C LEU A 13 57.61 25.89 10.59
N LEU A 14 58.20 24.72 10.85
CA LEU A 14 57.61 23.43 10.44
C LEU A 14 56.42 23.00 11.31
N LEU A 15 56.37 23.42 12.58
CA LEU A 15 55.24 23.17 13.47
C LEU A 15 54.02 24.08 13.17
N LEU A 16 54.24 25.23 12.53
CA LEU A 16 53.17 26.15 12.11
C LEU A 16 52.51 25.76 10.77
N LEU A 17 53.09 24.82 10.02
CA LEU A 17 52.54 24.30 8.75
C LEU A 17 51.76 22.99 8.90
N LEU A 18 51.81 22.36 10.07
CA LEU A 18 50.92 21.27 10.42
C LEU A 18 49.65 21.87 11.03
N SER A 19 48.76 22.35 10.15
CA SER A 19 47.37 22.57 10.51
C SER A 19 46.90 21.34 11.28
N PRO A 20 46.31 21.46 12.47
CA PRO A 20 45.70 20.32 13.13
C PRO A 20 44.68 19.77 12.13
N VAL A 21 44.91 18.55 11.63
CA VAL A 21 43.91 17.81 10.88
C VAL A 21 42.67 17.88 11.76
N PRO A 22 41.55 18.48 11.31
CA PRO A 22 40.36 18.51 12.11
C PRO A 22 40.05 17.04 12.40
N GLY A 23 40.21 16.64 13.66
CA GLY A 23 39.76 15.34 14.10
C GLY A 23 38.33 15.21 13.58
N ARG A 24 38.02 14.09 12.92
CA ARG A 24 36.68 13.83 12.39
C ARG A 24 35.72 13.80 13.58
N HIS A 25 35.24 14.97 13.99
CA HIS A 25 34.21 15.11 14.99
C HIS A 25 32.98 14.48 14.37
N LYS A 26 32.61 13.27 14.83
CA LYS A 26 31.29 12.73 14.57
C LYS A 26 30.32 13.69 15.24
N GLU A 27 29.70 14.54 14.42
CA GLU A 27 28.56 15.38 14.77
C GLU A 27 27.64 14.59 15.73
N PRO A 28 27.41 15.06 16.98
CA PRO A 28 26.61 14.34 17.97
C PRO A 28 25.18 14.04 17.51
N GLY A 29 24.69 14.77 16.49
CA GLY A 29 23.38 14.58 15.86
C GLY A 29 23.35 13.59 14.68
N SER A 30 24.49 13.04 14.25
CA SER A 30 24.55 12.27 12.99
C SER A 30 23.80 10.94 13.02
N LYS A 31 23.60 10.35 14.21
CA LYS A 31 22.97 9.03 14.35
C LYS A 31 21.51 9.03 13.86
N TRP A 32 20.79 10.11 14.14
CA TRP A 32 19.35 10.20 13.89
C TRP A 32 18.97 11.10 12.73
N LYS A 33 19.93 11.85 12.18
CA LYS A 33 19.68 12.83 11.12
C LYS A 33 18.88 12.26 9.94
N VAL A 34 19.23 11.07 9.46
CA VAL A 34 18.52 10.42 8.35
C VAL A 34 17.04 10.18 8.68
N PHE A 35 16.74 9.72 9.90
CA PHE A 35 15.36 9.47 10.31
C PHE A 35 14.58 10.76 10.53
N ILE A 36 15.19 11.76 11.18
CA ILE A 36 14.55 13.07 11.43
C ILE A 36 14.25 13.78 10.10
N ASP A 37 15.21 13.81 9.17
CA ASP A 37 15.00 14.41 7.85
C ASP A 37 13.89 13.66 7.08
N GLN A 38 13.84 12.32 7.18
CA GLN A 38 12.78 11.53 6.54
C GLN A 38 11.41 11.79 7.16
N ILE A 39 11.31 11.89 8.49
CA ILE A 39 10.06 12.21 9.19
C ILE A 39 9.56 13.60 8.77
N ASN A 40 10.43 14.60 8.78
CA ASN A 40 10.06 15.97 8.40
C ASN A 40 9.58 16.03 6.95
N ARG A 41 10.29 15.39 6.02
CA ARG A 41 9.84 15.29 4.62
C ARG A 41 8.50 14.56 4.49
N SER A 42 8.29 13.48 5.24
CA SER A 42 7.03 12.75 5.22
C SER A 42 5.87 13.59 5.77
N LEU A 43 6.11 14.40 6.82
CA LEU A 43 5.11 15.34 7.36
C LEU A 43 4.82 16.49 6.41
N GLU A 44 5.84 17.06 5.74
CA GLU A 44 5.67 18.10 4.72
C GLU A 44 4.83 17.63 3.53
N ASN A 45 4.95 16.35 3.14
CA ASN A 45 4.18 15.75 2.05
C ASN A 45 2.86 15.11 2.52
N TYR A 46 2.58 15.08 3.83
CA TYR A 46 1.38 14.43 4.35
C TYR A 46 0.18 15.37 4.22
N GLU A 47 -0.82 14.93 3.46
CA GLU A 47 -2.12 15.60 3.39
C GLU A 47 -3.11 14.89 4.32
N PRO A 48 -3.56 15.52 5.43
CA PRO A 48 -4.51 14.90 6.34
C PRO A 48 -5.88 14.77 5.68
N CYS A 49 -6.54 13.63 5.88
CA CYS A 49 -7.95 13.50 5.51
C CYS A 49 -8.84 14.04 6.64
N SER A 50 -9.60 15.08 6.36
CA SER A 50 -10.54 15.71 7.32
C SER A 50 -11.99 15.25 7.17
N SER A 51 -12.26 14.33 6.24
CA SER A 51 -13.61 13.82 5.97
C SER A 51 -14.15 13.01 7.15
N GLN A 52 -15.46 13.14 7.39
CA GLN A 52 -16.19 12.36 8.39
C GLN A 52 -16.77 11.06 7.80
N ASN A 53 -16.59 10.82 6.49
CA ASN A 53 -17.06 9.64 5.80
C ASN A 53 -15.89 8.86 5.17
N CYS A 54 -16.20 7.83 4.37
CA CYS A 54 -15.20 6.97 3.76
C CYS A 54 -14.44 7.58 2.55
N SER A 55 -14.62 8.87 2.22
CA SER A 55 -14.01 9.50 1.04
C SER A 55 -12.48 9.51 1.06
N CYS A 56 -11.86 9.41 2.24
CA CYS A 56 -10.41 9.22 2.40
C CYS A 56 -9.89 8.00 1.63
N TYR A 57 -10.75 7.00 1.40
CA TYR A 57 -10.39 5.74 0.76
C TYR A 57 -10.82 5.66 -0.72
N HIS A 58 -11.42 6.73 -1.27
CA HIS A 58 -11.94 6.74 -2.64
C HIS A 58 -10.85 6.44 -3.68
N GLY A 59 -9.63 6.95 -3.49
CA GLY A 59 -8.50 6.68 -4.37
C GLY A 59 -8.16 5.19 -4.48
N VAL A 60 -8.41 4.41 -3.43
CA VAL A 60 -8.21 2.94 -3.45
C VAL A 60 -9.26 2.27 -4.33
N ILE A 61 -10.52 2.70 -4.22
CA ILE A 61 -11.63 2.17 -5.03
C ILE A 61 -11.37 2.50 -6.51
N GLU A 62 -10.97 3.72 -6.80
CA GLU A 62 -10.68 4.17 -8.16
C GLU A 62 -9.51 3.38 -8.78
N GLU A 63 -8.40 3.23 -8.04
CA GLU A 63 -7.24 2.45 -8.51
C GLU A 63 -7.63 0.99 -8.77
N ASP A 64 -8.40 0.37 -7.86
CA ASP A 64 -8.80 -1.02 -7.97
C ASP A 64 -9.73 -1.26 -9.16
N LEU A 65 -10.69 -0.37 -9.41
CA LEU A 65 -11.67 -0.52 -10.50
C LEU A 65 -11.14 -0.10 -11.88
N THR A 66 -10.00 0.61 -11.95
CA THR A 66 -9.42 1.10 -13.21
C THR A 66 -9.27 0.03 -14.31
N PRO A 67 -8.79 -1.19 -14.04
CA PRO A 67 -8.68 -2.24 -15.07
C PRO A 67 -10.02 -2.67 -15.69
N PHE A 68 -11.14 -2.36 -15.06
CA PHE A 68 -12.49 -2.80 -15.46
C PHE A 68 -13.34 -1.67 -16.05
N ARG A 69 -12.76 -0.47 -16.27
CA ARG A 69 -13.46 0.66 -16.92
C ARG A 69 -13.99 0.32 -18.32
N GLY A 70 -13.39 -0.65 -19.01
CA GLY A 70 -13.89 -1.18 -20.28
C GLY A 70 -15.14 -2.06 -20.17
N GLY A 71 -15.64 -2.30 -18.95
CA GLY A 71 -16.82 -3.11 -18.68
C GLY A 71 -16.49 -4.55 -18.29
N ILE A 72 -17.40 -5.16 -17.53
CA ILE A 72 -17.34 -6.57 -17.11
C ILE A 72 -18.45 -7.30 -17.86
N SER A 73 -18.09 -8.20 -18.77
CA SER A 73 -19.06 -8.96 -19.55
C SER A 73 -19.64 -10.14 -18.77
N ARG A 74 -20.85 -10.59 -19.14
CA ARG A 74 -21.45 -11.82 -18.59
C ARG A 74 -20.54 -13.04 -18.75
N LYS A 75 -19.87 -13.17 -19.91
CA LYS A 75 -18.92 -14.26 -20.17
C LYS A 75 -17.72 -14.21 -19.23
N MET A 76 -17.23 -13.01 -18.94
CA MET A 76 -16.14 -12.80 -17.97
C MET A 76 -16.58 -13.26 -16.58
N MET A 77 -17.76 -12.82 -16.10
CA MET A 77 -18.24 -13.21 -14.78
C MET A 77 -18.46 -14.73 -14.67
N ALA A 78 -19.07 -15.35 -15.68
CA ALA A 78 -19.25 -16.80 -15.73
C ALA A 78 -17.92 -17.56 -15.65
N GLU A 79 -16.86 -17.03 -16.28
CA GLU A 79 -15.51 -17.61 -16.21
C GLU A 79 -14.89 -17.47 -14.80
N VAL A 80 -15.09 -16.35 -14.11
CA VAL A 80 -14.61 -16.18 -12.72
C VAL A 80 -15.27 -17.19 -11.78
N VAL A 81 -16.59 -17.33 -11.88
CA VAL A 81 -17.37 -18.28 -11.08
C VAL A 81 -16.91 -19.72 -11.37
N ARG A 82 -16.78 -20.09 -12.65
CA ARG A 82 -16.31 -21.42 -13.08
C ARG A 82 -14.95 -21.78 -12.48
N ARG A 83 -14.05 -20.80 -12.34
CA ARG A 83 -12.70 -20.99 -11.79
C ARG A 83 -12.66 -21.12 -10.26
N LYS A 84 -13.78 -20.92 -9.55
CA LYS A 84 -13.90 -21.03 -8.08
C LYS A 84 -12.84 -20.20 -7.32
N LEU A 85 -12.61 -18.98 -7.79
CA LEU A 85 -11.64 -18.05 -7.19
C LEU A 85 -12.17 -17.34 -5.94
N GLY A 86 -13.41 -17.59 -5.53
CA GLY A 86 -14.04 -17.02 -4.36
C GLY A 86 -15.48 -17.49 -4.27
N THR A 87 -16.24 -16.85 -3.39
CA THR A 87 -17.67 -17.13 -3.21
C THR A 87 -18.50 -16.20 -4.09
N HIS A 88 -19.40 -16.76 -4.91
CA HIS A 88 -20.28 -15.99 -5.80
C HIS A 88 -21.50 -15.44 -5.05
N TYR A 89 -21.71 -14.13 -5.20
CA TYR A 89 -22.85 -13.40 -4.65
C TYR A 89 -23.60 -12.67 -5.77
N GLN A 90 -24.91 -12.53 -5.60
CA GLN A 90 -25.78 -11.74 -6.46
C GLN A 90 -26.70 -10.87 -5.60
N ILE A 91 -26.88 -9.63 -6.01
CA ILE A 91 -27.86 -8.69 -5.46
C ILE A 91 -28.88 -8.46 -6.55
N ILE A 92 -30.14 -8.85 -6.28
CA ILE A 92 -31.26 -8.67 -7.21
C ILE A 92 -32.44 -8.14 -6.41
N LYS A 93 -32.96 -6.97 -6.79
CA LYS A 93 -34.06 -6.29 -6.08
C LYS A 93 -33.78 -6.16 -4.58
N ASN A 94 -32.59 -5.67 -4.25
CA ASN A 94 -32.11 -5.47 -2.87
C ASN A 94 -32.12 -6.73 -1.99
N ARG A 95 -32.06 -7.92 -2.60
CA ARG A 95 -31.93 -9.21 -1.89
C ARG A 95 -30.59 -9.85 -2.22
N LEU A 96 -29.91 -10.34 -1.20
CA LEU A 96 -28.63 -11.03 -1.33
C LEU A 96 -28.86 -12.51 -1.58
N TYR A 97 -28.23 -13.02 -2.63
CA TYR A 97 -28.13 -14.44 -2.96
C TYR A 97 -26.67 -14.84 -2.96
N ARG A 98 -26.38 -16.06 -2.54
CA ARG A 98 -25.03 -16.64 -2.48
C ARG A 98 -25.09 -18.06 -2.98
N GLU A 99 -24.02 -18.54 -3.61
CA GLU A 99 -23.87 -19.98 -3.84
C GLU A 99 -23.86 -20.74 -2.49
N ASN A 100 -24.20 -22.03 -2.51
CA ASN A 100 -24.26 -22.82 -1.27
C ASN A 100 -22.88 -22.89 -0.58
N ASP A 101 -21.83 -23.15 -1.36
CA ASP A 101 -20.49 -23.42 -0.84
C ASP A 101 -19.81 -22.14 -0.34
N CYS A 102 -19.44 -22.11 0.95
CA CYS A 102 -18.47 -21.17 1.49
C CYS A 102 -17.48 -21.91 2.38
N MET A 103 -16.20 -21.88 2.00
CA MET A 103 -15.13 -22.58 2.72
C MET A 103 -14.90 -22.05 4.14
N PHE A 104 -15.17 -20.75 4.36
CA PHE A 104 -15.02 -20.10 5.67
C PHE A 104 -16.32 -19.43 6.08
N PRO A 105 -17.31 -20.18 6.63
CA PRO A 105 -18.66 -19.68 6.88
C PRO A 105 -18.69 -18.39 7.70
N SER A 106 -17.91 -18.31 8.78
CA SER A 106 -17.85 -17.10 9.63
C SER A 106 -17.31 -15.88 8.88
N ARG A 107 -16.40 -16.06 7.91
CA ARG A 107 -15.91 -14.96 7.07
C ARG A 107 -17.00 -14.51 6.10
N CYS A 108 -17.73 -15.45 5.50
CA CYS A 108 -18.89 -15.12 4.66
C CYS A 108 -19.97 -14.37 5.47
N SER A 109 -20.31 -14.82 6.68
CA SER A 109 -21.25 -14.09 7.56
C SER A 109 -20.77 -12.68 7.91
N GLY A 110 -19.46 -12.49 8.12
CA GLY A 110 -18.88 -11.16 8.29
C GLY A 110 -19.08 -10.26 7.08
N VAL A 111 -18.82 -10.77 5.87
CA VAL A 111 -19.08 -10.06 4.61
C VAL A 111 -20.57 -9.72 4.45
N GLU A 112 -21.43 -10.69 4.69
CA GLU A 112 -22.89 -10.57 4.57
C GLU A 112 -23.45 -9.51 5.53
N HIS A 113 -22.90 -9.38 6.74
CA HIS A 113 -23.30 -8.37 7.71
C HIS A 113 -23.28 -6.95 7.13
N PHE A 114 -22.15 -6.55 6.55
CA PHE A 114 -21.99 -5.21 5.97
C PHE A 114 -22.79 -5.03 4.68
N ILE A 115 -22.85 -6.06 3.81
CA ILE A 115 -23.65 -5.98 2.58
C ILE A 115 -25.12 -5.76 2.93
N LEU A 116 -25.67 -6.55 3.86
CA LEU A 116 -27.07 -6.49 4.25
C LEU A 116 -27.44 -5.16 4.92
N GLU A 117 -26.50 -4.49 5.60
CA GLU A 117 -26.71 -3.17 6.19
C GLU A 117 -26.97 -2.09 5.14
N VAL A 118 -26.28 -2.15 4.00
CA VAL A 118 -26.40 -1.14 2.94
C VAL A 118 -27.24 -1.59 1.73
N ILE A 119 -27.70 -2.85 1.71
CA ILE A 119 -28.31 -3.49 0.53
C ILE A 119 -29.53 -2.74 -0.04
N GLY A 120 -30.26 -2.00 0.79
CA GLY A 120 -31.40 -1.17 0.37
C GLY A 120 -31.01 -0.02 -0.58
N HIS A 121 -29.75 0.36 -0.62
CA HIS A 121 -29.21 1.41 -1.49
C HIS A 121 -28.34 0.86 -2.63
N LEU A 122 -28.14 -0.46 -2.69
CA LEU A 122 -27.31 -1.09 -3.72
C LEU A 122 -28.13 -1.43 -4.97
N PRO A 123 -27.61 -1.17 -6.19
CA PRO A 123 -28.25 -1.61 -7.42
C PRO A 123 -28.06 -3.13 -7.62
N ASP A 124 -28.79 -3.68 -8.58
CA ASP A 124 -28.61 -5.07 -9.01
C ASP A 124 -27.19 -5.30 -9.54
N MET A 125 -26.49 -6.28 -8.99
CA MET A 125 -25.11 -6.62 -9.35
C MET A 125 -24.76 -8.05 -8.97
N GLU A 126 -23.65 -8.55 -9.48
CA GLU A 126 -23.05 -9.80 -9.03
C GLU A 126 -21.54 -9.67 -8.88
N MET A 127 -20.97 -10.41 -7.94
CA MET A 127 -19.55 -10.38 -7.65
C MET A 127 -19.04 -11.71 -7.09
N VAL A 128 -17.72 -11.91 -7.22
CA VAL A 128 -17.01 -13.02 -6.58
C VAL A 128 -16.12 -12.45 -5.47
N ILE A 129 -16.39 -12.87 -4.23
CA ILE A 129 -15.66 -12.43 -3.03
C ILE A 129 -14.81 -13.59 -2.51
N ASN A 130 -13.49 -13.45 -2.63
CA ASN A 130 -12.53 -14.37 -2.07
C ASN A 130 -12.38 -14.14 -0.56
N VAL A 131 -12.81 -15.13 0.23
CA VAL A 131 -12.67 -15.15 1.69
C VAL A 131 -11.40 -15.86 2.18
N ARG A 132 -10.49 -16.26 1.28
CA ARG A 132 -9.18 -16.84 1.64
C ARG A 132 -8.16 -15.75 1.99
N ASP A 133 -7.05 -16.17 2.59
CA ASP A 133 -5.98 -15.25 3.02
C ASP A 133 -5.22 -14.62 1.85
N TYR A 134 -5.11 -15.32 0.72
CA TYR A 134 -4.26 -14.90 -0.41
C TYR A 134 -5.09 -14.42 -1.62
N PRO A 135 -4.69 -13.33 -2.31
CA PRO A 135 -5.37 -12.84 -3.51
C PRO A 135 -5.28 -13.84 -4.67
N GLN A 136 -6.23 -13.77 -5.60
CA GLN A 136 -6.39 -14.78 -6.66
C GLN A 136 -6.04 -14.29 -8.07
N VAL A 137 -5.90 -12.98 -8.27
CA VAL A 137 -5.72 -12.38 -9.60
C VAL A 137 -4.37 -11.67 -9.68
N PRO A 138 -3.32 -12.33 -10.19
CA PRO A 138 -2.04 -11.67 -10.39
C PRO A 138 -2.09 -10.66 -11.55
N LYS A 139 -1.22 -9.64 -11.54
CA LYS A 139 -1.20 -8.58 -12.56
C LYS A 139 -0.89 -9.04 -13.98
N TRP A 140 -0.13 -10.12 -14.12
CA TRP A 140 0.24 -10.70 -15.41
C TRP A 140 -0.87 -11.54 -16.05
N MET A 141 -1.99 -11.78 -15.35
CA MET A 141 -3.15 -12.46 -15.92
C MET A 141 -3.90 -11.53 -16.88
N GLU A 142 -4.07 -11.97 -18.12
CA GLU A 142 -4.82 -11.28 -19.15
C GLU A 142 -5.91 -12.19 -19.76
N PRO A 143 -7.17 -11.71 -19.93
CA PRO A 143 -7.66 -10.42 -19.48
C PRO A 143 -7.78 -10.37 -17.94
N ALA A 144 -7.74 -9.15 -17.38
CA ALA A 144 -8.06 -8.94 -15.97
C ALA A 144 -9.48 -9.44 -15.65
N ILE A 145 -9.64 -10.10 -14.51
CA ILE A 145 -10.94 -10.62 -14.04
C ILE A 145 -11.28 -10.09 -12.64
N PRO A 146 -12.55 -9.77 -12.36
CA PRO A 146 -12.94 -9.13 -11.10
C PRO A 146 -13.14 -10.17 -9.99
N VAL A 147 -12.16 -10.25 -9.08
CA VAL A 147 -12.29 -11.02 -7.83
C VAL A 147 -11.95 -10.10 -6.68
N PHE A 148 -12.89 -9.91 -5.75
CA PHE A 148 -12.60 -9.13 -4.56
C PHE A 148 -11.84 -9.96 -3.54
N SER A 149 -10.80 -9.37 -2.93
CA SER A 149 -10.04 -9.97 -1.82
C SER A 149 -9.85 -8.90 -0.73
N PHE A 150 -9.64 -9.30 0.52
CA PHE A 150 -9.40 -8.33 1.61
C PHE A 150 -7.98 -7.73 1.57
N SER A 151 -7.01 -8.44 0.98
CA SER A 151 -5.61 -8.04 0.92
C SER A 151 -4.98 -8.36 -0.44
N LYS A 152 -4.05 -7.49 -0.88
CA LYS A 152 -3.22 -7.67 -2.07
C LYS A 152 -1.92 -6.88 -1.98
N SER A 153 -0.96 -7.26 -2.82
CA SER A 153 0.23 -6.45 -3.12
C SER A 153 0.09 -5.76 -4.48
N ARG A 154 1.07 -4.91 -4.82
CA ARG A 154 1.17 -4.30 -6.16
C ARG A 154 1.31 -5.32 -7.30
N LEU A 155 1.56 -6.60 -7.01
CA LEU A 155 1.65 -7.67 -8.00
C LEU A 155 0.30 -8.34 -8.30
N CYS A 156 -0.78 -7.99 -7.59
CA CYS A 156 -2.14 -8.52 -7.82
C CYS A 156 -3.12 -7.40 -8.21
N ARG A 157 -4.17 -7.76 -8.97
CA ARG A 157 -5.30 -6.88 -9.35
C ARG A 157 -6.49 -7.16 -8.44
N LEU A 158 -7.31 -6.12 -8.21
CA LEU A 158 -8.53 -6.07 -7.38
C LEU A 158 -8.41 -6.77 -6.01
N GLY A 159 -8.39 -6.04 -4.91
CA GLY A 159 -8.09 -6.73 -3.65
C GLY A 159 -8.10 -5.91 -2.38
N LYS A 160 -8.97 -4.92 -2.28
CA LYS A 160 -9.37 -4.42 -0.96
C LYS A 160 -10.87 -4.18 -0.92
N ILE A 161 -11.61 -5.12 -0.35
CA ILE A 161 -12.88 -4.77 0.30
C ILE A 161 -12.52 -4.28 1.69
N TYR A 162 -12.76 -3.00 1.94
CA TYR A 162 -12.86 -2.48 3.29
C TYR A 162 -14.31 -2.69 3.71
N PHE A 163 -14.50 -3.54 4.70
CA PHE A 163 -15.74 -3.63 5.45
C PHE A 163 -15.67 -2.63 6.61
#